data_AF-A0A920F655-F1
#
_entry.id   AF-A0A920F655-F1
#
_cell.length_a   1.000
_cell.length_b   1.000
_cell.length_c   1.000
_cell.angle_alpha   90.00
_cell.angle_beta   90.00
_cell.angle_gamma   90.00
#
_symmetry.space_group_name_H-M   'P 1'
#
loop_
_entity.id
_entity.type
_entity.pdbx_description
1 polymer ?
#
loop_
_entity_poly.entity_id
_entity_poly.type
_entity_poly.pdbx_seq_one_letter_code
_entity_poly.pdbx_strand_id
1 'polypeptide(L)' 'MTLIGIDSAESLLEVKKEIWNNFSNDWKIDLEKITKEVQLESLSEEVDKILKGEQIGRIRVNLG' A
#
# COMPACT_ATOMS: atom_id res chain seq x y z
N MET A 1 4.70 15.15 -18.71
CA MET A 1 4.63 14.47 -17.41
C MET A 1 3.30 13.77 -17.36
N THR A 2 3.27 12.45 -17.54
CA THR A 2 2.01 11.69 -17.59
C THR A 2 1.69 11.21 -16.18
N LEU A 3 0.46 11.43 -15.73
CA LEU A 3 -0.03 10.91 -14.45
C LEU A 3 -0.46 9.46 -14.67
N ILE A 4 0.49 8.52 -14.47
CA ILE A 4 0.37 7.08 -14.80
C ILE A 4 -0.78 6.38 -14.01
N GLY A 5 -1.34 7.03 -12.99
CA GLY A 5 -2.38 6.46 -12.13
C GLY A 5 -3.76 6.27 -12.78
N ILE A 6 -4.11 7.06 -13.81
CA ILE A 6 -5.48 7.05 -14.37
C ILE A 6 -5.69 5.87 -15.34
N ASP A 7 -4.70 5.51 -16.14
CA ASP A 7 -4.77 4.39 -17.12
C ASP A 7 -4.62 2.99 -16.50
N SER A 8 -4.19 2.90 -15.22
CA SER A 8 -3.99 1.60 -14.56
C SER A 8 -5.30 0.83 -14.38
N ALA A 9 -6.43 1.52 -14.25
CA ALA A 9 -7.74 0.87 -14.09
C ALA A 9 -8.19 0.17 -15.39
N GLU A 10 -7.99 0.82 -16.55
CA GLU A 10 -8.37 0.35 -17.89
C GLU A 10 -7.36 -0.60 -18.54
N SER A 11 -6.20 -0.80 -17.91
CA SER A 11 -5.16 -1.71 -18.40
C SER A 11 -5.66 -3.14 -18.58
N LEU A 12 -5.10 -3.87 -19.55
CA LEU A 12 -5.40 -5.29 -19.79
C LEU A 12 -5.08 -6.13 -18.56
N LEU A 13 -5.90 -7.16 -18.32
CA LEU A 13 -5.71 -8.11 -17.20
C LEU A 13 -4.33 -8.76 -17.20
N GLU A 14 -3.79 -9.10 -18.38
CA GLU A 14 -2.48 -9.72 -18.51
C GLU A 14 -1.35 -8.81 -18.03
N VAL A 15 -1.44 -7.50 -18.32
CA VAL A 15 -0.47 -6.50 -17.84
C VAL A 15 -0.54 -6.38 -16.31
N LYS A 16 -1.75 -6.36 -15.74
CA LYS A 16 -1.91 -6.34 -14.27
C LYS A 16 -1.32 -7.59 -13.63
N LYS A 17 -1.55 -8.77 -14.21
CA LYS A 17 -0.98 -10.04 -13.73
C LYS A 17 0.54 -10.03 -13.76
N GLU A 18 1.14 -9.57 -14.86
CA GLU A 18 2.60 -9.45 -14.98
C GLU A 18 3.17 -8.54 -13.88
N ILE A 19 2.58 -7.36 -13.69
CA ILE A 19 3.00 -6.40 -12.66
C ILE A 19 2.88 -7.03 -11.26
N TRP A 20 1.76 -7.69 -10.95
CA TRP A 20 1.58 -8.37 -9.66
C TRP A 20 2.59 -9.50 -9.46
N ASN A 21 2.89 -10.28 -10.52
CA ASN A 21 3.87 -11.34 -10.47
C ASN A 21 5.29 -10.78 -10.19
N ASN A 22 5.62 -9.63 -10.76
CA ASN A 22 6.90 -8.97 -10.47
C ASN A 22 6.95 -8.49 -9.01
N PHE A 23 5.87 -7.87 -8.49
CA PHE A 23 5.78 -7.47 -7.07
C PHE A 23 5.89 -8.66 -6.09
N SER A 24 5.42 -9.85 -6.47
CA SER A 24 5.55 -11.04 -5.62
C SER A 24 6.93 -11.71 -5.70
N ASN A 25 7.71 -11.43 -6.74
CA ASN A 25 8.97 -12.10 -7.04
C ASN A 25 10.13 -11.09 -7.13
N ASP A 26 10.50 -10.68 -8.34
CA ASP A 26 11.72 -9.92 -8.61
C ASP A 26 11.75 -8.54 -7.96
N TRP A 27 10.59 -7.93 -7.73
CA TRP A 27 10.43 -6.63 -7.05
C TRP A 27 9.99 -6.77 -5.60
N LYS A 28 10.08 -7.98 -5.02
CA LYS A 28 9.73 -8.19 -3.63
C LYS A 28 10.67 -7.39 -2.73
N ILE A 29 10.07 -6.54 -1.89
CA ILE A 29 10.78 -5.73 -0.90
C ILE A 29 10.36 -6.21 0.48
N ASP A 30 11.33 -6.28 1.41
CA ASP A 30 11.03 -6.51 2.82
C ASP A 30 10.37 -5.27 3.43
N LEU A 31 9.09 -5.39 3.79
CA LEU A 31 8.28 -4.31 4.34
C LEU A 31 8.25 -4.31 5.86
N GLU A 32 8.83 -5.29 6.56
CA GLU A 32 8.69 -5.45 8.01
C GLU A 32 9.19 -4.20 8.75
N LYS A 33 10.31 -3.63 8.29
CA LYS A 33 10.94 -2.45 8.93
C LYS A 33 10.17 -1.15 8.76
N ILE A 34 9.29 -1.07 7.75
CA ILE A 34 8.50 0.13 7.46
C ILE A 34 7.02 -0.05 7.78
N THR A 35 6.62 -1.25 8.24
CA THR A 35 5.23 -1.57 8.54
C THR A 35 5.02 -1.59 10.04
N LYS A 36 4.08 -0.77 10.51
CA LYS A 36 3.54 -0.83 11.85
C LYS A 36 2.19 -1.53 11.81
N GLU A 37 1.98 -2.50 12.69
CA GLU A 37 0.70 -3.19 12.83
C GLU A 37 -0.15 -2.53 13.93
N VAL A 38 -1.44 -2.34 13.67
CA VAL A 38 -2.41 -1.77 14.63
C VAL A 38 -3.71 -2.59 14.59
N GLN A 39 -4.47 -2.57 15.69
CA GLN A 39 -5.84 -3.12 15.71
C GLN A 39 -6.82 -2.14 15.06
N LEU A 40 -8.00 -2.64 14.70
CA LEU A 40 -9.04 -1.83 14.07
C LEU A 40 -9.47 -0.65 14.95
N GLU A 41 -9.53 -0.83 16.27
CA GLU A 41 -9.89 0.21 17.23
C GLU A 41 -8.93 1.42 17.18
N SER A 42 -7.65 1.18 16.89
CA SER A 42 -6.61 2.22 16.79
C SER A 42 -6.50 2.84 15.39
N LEU A 43 -7.30 2.41 14.42
CA LEU A 43 -7.24 2.93 13.05
C LEU A 43 -7.53 4.43 12.98
N SER A 44 -8.49 4.92 13.78
CA SER A 44 -8.85 6.35 13.77
C SER A 44 -7.66 7.25 14.08
N GLU A 45 -6.80 6.84 15.03
CA GLU A 45 -5.62 7.62 15.41
C GLU A 45 -4.58 7.70 14.28
N GLU A 46 -4.42 6.64 13.49
CA GLU A 46 -3.52 6.63 12.35
C GLU A 46 -4.10 7.44 11.17
N VAL A 47 -5.43 7.46 10.98
CA VAL A 47 -6.09 8.33 10.01
C VAL A 47 -5.88 9.81 10.37
N ASP A 48 -6.00 10.18 11.65
CA ASP A 48 -5.73 11.54 12.09
C ASP A 48 -4.28 11.96 11.81
N LYS A 49 -3.31 11.04 11.96
CA LYS A 49 -1.91 11.29 11.57
C LYS A 49 -1.75 11.50 10.07
N ILE A 50 -2.44 10.72 9.23
CA ILE A 50 -2.43 10.91 7.77
C ILE A 50 -2.92 12.32 7.42
N LEU A 51 -4.04 12.74 8.02
CA LEU A 51 -4.65 14.05 7.77
C LEU A 51 -3.75 15.21 8.21
N LYS A 52 -2.94 15.01 9.26
CA LYS A 52 -1.94 15.98 9.72
C LYS A 52 -0.61 15.92 8.95
N GLY A 53 -0.44 14.94 8.08
CA GLY A 53 0.84 14.70 7.37
C GLY A 53 1.93 14.12 8.27
N GLU A 54 1.57 13.52 9.40
CA GLU A 54 2.49 12.99 10.43
C GLU A 54 2.70 11.47 10.30
N GLN A 55 1.95 10.80 9.42
CA GLN A 55 2.09 9.36 9.23
C GLN A 55 3.35 9.04 8.43
N ILE A 56 4.19 8.15 8.99
CA ILE A 56 5.45 7.70 8.40
C ILE A 56 5.40 6.18 8.21
N GLY A 57 5.84 5.72 7.04
CA GLY A 57 5.87 4.30 6.70
C GLY A 57 4.50 3.77 6.30
N ARG A 58 4.19 2.53 6.69
CA ARG A 58 2.96 1.83 6.33
C ARG A 58 2.25 1.33 7.59
N ILE A 59 0.93 1.47 7.65
CA ILE A 59 0.10 0.88 8.70
C ILE A 59 -0.60 -0.36 8.15
N ARG A 60 -0.48 -1.49 8.85
CA ARG A 60 -1.25 -2.71 8.60
C ARG A 60 -2.29 -2.86 9.70
N VAL A 61 -3.56 -2.98 9.31
CA VAL A 61 -4.65 -3.22 10.25
C VAL A 61 -4.80 -4.74 10.42
N ASN A 62 -4.75 -5.19 11.67
CA ASN A 62 -5.10 -6.53 12.07
C ASN A 62 -6.55 -6.52 12.59
N LEU A 63 -7.35 -7.50 12.16
CA LEU A 63 -8.77 -7.59 12.48
C LEU A 63 -9.08 -8.61 13.60
N GLY A 64 -8.05 -9.30 14.12
CA GLY A 64 -8.21 -10.43 15.04
C GLY A 64 -8.37 -11.76 14.32
#